data_AF-A0A8A2VF98-F1
#
_entry.id   AF-A0A8A2VF98-F1
#
_cell.length_a   1.000
_cell.length_b   1.000
_cell.length_c   1.000
_cell.angle_alpha   90.00
_cell.angle_beta   90.00
_cell.angle_gamma   90.00
#
_symmetry.space_group_name_H-M   'P 1'
#
loop_
_entity.id
_entity.type
_entity.pdbx_description
1 polymer ?
#
loop_
_entity_poly.entity_id
_entity_poly.type
_entity_poly.pdbx_seq_one_letter_code
_entity_poly.pdbx_strand_id
1 'polypeptide(L)'
;MSEDFYDVLGVDQDASAEEIKQAYRKKATEYHPDVSDDPDAEEKFKKIQKAKKVLTDEEKRSAYDRMGHDRYEQAEKHGFDASESGGAGGMGGGPFGGMGGGGGGMGGGGLGDIFEQVFGGGGGGRGRRRPRKGRDLRTELEIDLEEAYEGVEKQFTVERPEECDVCEGEGHPPEADAETCPECQGRGQVTQVQQTPLGRVQQTTTCRRCEGEGTLYSETCDECRGEGYVRNEAQLTVEVPAGIQEGQTLRMEGEGAPSPEGGRHGDLLIDVVVRDHDEFERQGDDLQYRLPISFPQATFGDDVEVPTLDGAAEFEIPKGTQSGETFRLEGKGMPRLRGRGQGDLHVQVQVVTPESLNEEQREALEAFAEAGGDEIEVKEGFFEKIKRAF
;
A
#
# COMPACT_ATOMS: atom_id res chain seq x y z
N MET A 1 22.95 -40.17 -1.84
CA MET A 1 23.26 -38.73 -1.89
C MET A 1 21.94 -38.03 -1.73
N SER A 2 21.83 -37.06 -0.82
CA SER A 2 20.61 -36.28 -0.64
C SER A 2 20.28 -35.56 -1.95
N GLU A 3 19.02 -35.60 -2.37
CA GLU A 3 18.55 -34.82 -3.53
C GLU A 3 18.73 -33.33 -3.24
N ASP A 4 19.45 -32.62 -4.10
CA ASP A 4 19.68 -31.19 -3.92
C ASP A 4 18.46 -30.37 -4.39
N PHE A 5 18.38 -29.07 -4.07
CA PHE A 5 17.23 -28.24 -4.46
C PHE A 5 17.05 -28.07 -5.97
N TYR A 6 18.12 -28.20 -6.76
CA TYR A 6 18.05 -28.16 -8.22
C TYR A 6 17.47 -29.48 -8.76
N ASP A 7 17.89 -30.61 -8.20
CA ASP A 7 17.32 -31.94 -8.48
C ASP A 7 15.83 -32.01 -8.11
N VAL A 8 15.47 -31.45 -6.94
CA VAL A 8 14.09 -31.38 -6.45
C VAL A 8 13.21 -30.59 -7.42
N LEU A 9 13.71 -29.54 -8.06
CA LEU A 9 12.96 -28.81 -9.10
C LEU A 9 13.15 -29.39 -10.51
N GLY A 10 14.15 -30.23 -10.73
CA GLY A 10 14.50 -30.81 -12.04
C GLY A 10 15.07 -29.78 -13.01
N VAL A 11 15.90 -28.86 -12.51
CA VAL A 11 16.53 -27.78 -13.29
C VAL A 11 18.05 -27.83 -13.13
N ASP A 12 18.80 -27.31 -14.10
CA ASP A 12 20.25 -27.20 -14.00
C ASP A 12 20.68 -26.15 -12.96
N GLN A 13 21.91 -26.28 -12.42
CA GLN A 13 22.46 -25.33 -11.45
C GLN A 13 22.61 -23.91 -12.03
N ASP A 14 22.79 -23.80 -13.35
CA ASP A 14 22.87 -22.53 -14.09
C ASP A 14 21.49 -21.97 -14.48
N ALA A 15 20.39 -22.60 -14.08
CA ALA A 15 19.04 -22.17 -14.45
C ALA A 15 18.73 -20.75 -13.99
N SER A 16 18.08 -19.97 -14.86
CA SER A 16 17.61 -18.63 -14.54
C SER A 16 16.50 -18.65 -13.49
N ALA A 17 16.30 -17.53 -12.81
CA ALA A 17 15.22 -17.39 -11.82
C ALA A 17 13.82 -17.66 -12.42
N GLU A 18 13.63 -17.35 -13.71
CA GLU A 18 12.38 -17.62 -14.41
C GLU A 18 12.19 -19.11 -14.72
N GLU A 19 13.24 -19.83 -15.11
CA GLU A 19 13.20 -21.29 -15.29
C GLU A 19 12.90 -22.02 -13.97
N ILE A 20 13.50 -21.56 -12.87
CA ILE A 20 13.24 -22.07 -11.51
C ILE A 20 11.77 -21.87 -11.11
N LYS A 21 11.19 -20.69 -11.38
CA LYS A 21 9.77 -20.40 -11.11
C LYS A 21 8.84 -21.26 -11.98
N GLN A 22 9.19 -21.48 -13.24
CA GLN A 22 8.40 -22.32 -14.16
C GLN A 22 8.43 -23.79 -13.73
N ALA A 23 9.60 -24.32 -13.38
CA ALA A 23 9.76 -25.67 -12.88
C ALA A 23 9.00 -25.89 -11.56
N TYR A 24 9.06 -24.91 -10.66
CA TYR A 24 8.24 -24.92 -9.43
C TYR A 24 6.76 -25.01 -9.75
N ARG A 25 6.22 -24.19 -10.66
CA ARG A 25 4.78 -24.22 -10.99
C ARG A 25 4.36 -25.59 -11.53
N LYS A 26 5.18 -26.21 -12.38
CA LYS A 26 4.91 -27.54 -12.91
C LYS A 26 4.86 -28.60 -11.81
N LYS A 27 5.89 -28.65 -10.96
CA LYS A 27 5.96 -29.64 -9.87
C LYS A 27 4.96 -29.35 -8.73
N ALA A 28 4.65 -28.09 -8.46
CA ALA A 28 3.66 -27.71 -7.46
C ALA A 28 2.24 -28.16 -7.86
N THR A 29 1.90 -28.14 -9.15
CA THR A 29 0.63 -28.69 -9.65
C THR A 29 0.63 -30.23 -9.61
N GLU A 30 1.74 -30.87 -9.93
CA GLU A 30 1.90 -32.34 -9.94
C GLU A 30 1.83 -32.97 -8.54
N TYR A 31 2.41 -32.30 -7.54
CA TYR A 31 2.49 -32.78 -6.15
C TYR A 31 1.58 -31.99 -5.19
N HIS A 32 0.57 -31.27 -5.70
CA HIS A 32 -0.37 -30.54 -4.82
C HIS A 32 -1.15 -31.54 -3.95
N PRO A 33 -1.27 -31.34 -2.63
CA PRO A 33 -1.92 -32.30 -1.73
C PRO A 33 -3.40 -32.56 -2.05
N ASP A 34 -4.06 -31.61 -2.71
CA ASP A 34 -5.47 -31.73 -3.12
C ASP A 34 -5.66 -32.37 -4.52
N VAL A 35 -4.59 -32.55 -5.30
CA VAL A 35 -4.67 -33.00 -6.71
C VAL A 35 -3.87 -34.27 -6.97
N SER A 36 -2.83 -34.53 -6.17
CA SER A 36 -1.92 -35.66 -6.35
C SER A 36 -2.40 -36.88 -5.57
N ASP A 37 -2.46 -38.04 -6.23
CA ASP A 37 -2.75 -39.33 -5.61
C ASP A 37 -1.50 -40.01 -5.00
N ASP A 38 -0.35 -39.33 -5.01
CA ASP A 38 0.93 -39.86 -4.51
C ASP A 38 0.92 -39.86 -2.96
N PRO A 39 1.19 -41.00 -2.28
CA PRO A 39 1.16 -41.09 -0.82
C PRO A 39 2.18 -40.16 -0.14
N ASP A 40 3.23 -39.74 -0.84
CA ASP A 40 4.28 -38.83 -0.34
C ASP A 40 4.14 -37.40 -0.91
N ALA A 41 3.00 -37.04 -1.51
CA ALA A 41 2.79 -35.74 -2.14
C ALA A 41 3.06 -34.56 -1.20
N GLU A 42 2.61 -34.63 0.06
CA GLU A 42 2.81 -33.57 1.04
C GLU A 42 4.29 -33.34 1.38
N GLU A 43 5.09 -34.41 1.49
CA GLU A 43 6.52 -34.30 1.78
C GLU A 43 7.27 -33.75 0.57
N LYS A 44 6.95 -34.22 -0.64
CA LYS A 44 7.52 -33.70 -1.89
C LYS A 44 7.16 -32.24 -2.10
N PHE A 45 5.92 -31.86 -1.83
CA PHE A 45 5.46 -30.47 -1.94
C PHE A 45 6.20 -29.54 -0.99
N LYS A 46 6.42 -29.94 0.27
CA LYS A 46 7.24 -29.17 1.22
C LYS A 46 8.68 -28.99 0.74
N LYS A 47 9.29 -30.03 0.16
CA LYS A 47 10.64 -29.94 -0.43
C LYS A 47 10.68 -28.99 -1.64
N ILE A 48 9.67 -29.04 -2.52
CA ILE A 48 9.55 -28.16 -3.69
C ILE A 48 9.36 -26.69 -3.29
N GLN A 49 8.52 -26.41 -2.27
CA GLN A 49 8.35 -25.07 -1.73
C GLN A 49 9.65 -24.51 -1.14
N LYS A 50 10.37 -25.35 -0.39
CA LYS A 50 11.67 -24.99 0.19
C LYS A 50 12.71 -24.70 -0.89
N ALA A 51 12.82 -25.56 -1.90
CA ALA A 51 13.72 -25.37 -3.04
C ALA A 51 13.44 -24.04 -3.76
N LYS A 52 12.17 -23.73 -4.05
CA LYS A 52 11.80 -22.45 -4.65
C LYS A 52 12.19 -21.26 -3.77
N LYS A 53 11.97 -21.33 -2.45
CA LYS A 53 12.31 -20.25 -1.52
C LYS A 53 13.80 -19.94 -1.51
N VAL A 54 14.64 -20.98 -1.52
CA VAL A 54 16.11 -20.84 -1.49
C VAL A 54 16.66 -20.41 -2.84
N LEU A 55 16.18 -20.99 -3.95
CA LEU A 55 16.75 -20.76 -5.28
C LEU A 55 16.23 -19.50 -6.00
N THR A 56 15.12 -18.90 -5.54
CA THR A 56 14.61 -17.63 -6.13
C THR A 56 15.21 -16.39 -5.46
N ASP A 57 15.77 -16.52 -4.27
CA ASP A 57 16.40 -15.44 -3.50
C ASP A 57 17.91 -15.46 -3.77
N GLU A 58 18.46 -14.38 -4.29
CA GLU A 58 19.84 -14.33 -4.79
C GLU A 58 20.88 -14.58 -3.68
N GLU A 59 20.64 -14.05 -2.48
CA GLU A 59 21.53 -14.22 -1.33
C GLU A 59 21.46 -15.66 -0.80
N LYS A 60 20.25 -16.23 -0.70
CA LYS A 60 20.05 -17.62 -0.26
C LYS A 60 20.58 -18.62 -1.26
N ARG A 61 20.38 -18.39 -2.56
CA ARG A 61 20.95 -19.21 -3.65
C ARG A 61 22.47 -19.17 -3.60
N SER A 62 23.06 -17.98 -3.52
CA SER A 62 24.51 -17.82 -3.43
C SER A 62 25.09 -18.50 -2.17
N ALA A 63 24.42 -18.40 -1.02
CA ALA A 63 24.81 -19.09 0.20
C ALA A 63 24.69 -20.61 0.06
N TYR A 64 23.60 -21.09 -0.54
CA TYR A 64 23.34 -22.51 -0.81
C TYR A 64 24.39 -23.12 -1.74
N ASP A 65 24.70 -22.46 -2.86
CA ASP A 65 25.69 -22.91 -3.84
C ASP A 65 27.11 -22.96 -3.25
N ARG A 66 27.45 -22.04 -2.34
CA ARG A 66 28.75 -22.04 -1.63
C ARG A 66 28.87 -23.11 -0.55
N MET A 67 27.79 -23.38 0.18
CA MET A 67 27.81 -24.30 1.33
C MET A 67 27.55 -25.75 0.92
N GLY A 68 26.77 -25.97 -0.13
CA GLY A 68 26.24 -27.28 -0.51
C GLY A 68 25.02 -27.68 0.33
N HIS A 69 24.18 -28.55 -0.25
CA HIS A 69 22.86 -28.92 0.29
C HIS A 69 22.87 -29.31 1.77
N ASP A 70 23.65 -30.33 2.13
CA ASP A 70 23.67 -30.90 3.50
C ASP A 70 24.08 -29.86 4.55
N ARG A 71 25.05 -29.00 4.23
CA ARG A 71 25.53 -27.96 5.15
C ARG A 71 24.54 -26.82 5.28
N TYR A 72 23.89 -26.42 4.18
CA TYR A 72 22.85 -25.41 4.20
C TYR A 72 21.66 -25.87 5.05
N GLU A 73 21.20 -27.11 4.85
CA GLU A 73 20.11 -27.71 5.63
C GLU A 73 20.44 -27.81 7.12
N GLN A 74 21.67 -28.16 7.47
CA GLN A 74 22.11 -28.24 8.86
C GLN A 74 22.24 -26.84 9.48
N ALA A 75 22.76 -25.86 8.74
CA ALA A 75 22.88 -24.48 9.20
C ALA A 75 21.51 -23.85 9.46
N GLU A 76 20.55 -24.03 8.54
CA GLU A 76 19.19 -23.51 8.69
C GLU A 76 18.48 -24.12 9.91
N LYS A 77 18.66 -25.43 10.16
CA LYS A 77 18.14 -26.11 11.37
C LYS A 77 18.71 -25.55 12.68
N HIS A 78 19.88 -24.91 12.63
CA HIS A 78 20.53 -24.25 13.76
C HIS A 78 20.33 -22.72 13.78
N GLY A 79 19.39 -22.20 13.00
CA GLY A 79 18.99 -20.79 13.04
C GLY A 79 19.79 -19.86 12.13
N PHE A 80 20.50 -20.40 11.14
CA PHE A 80 21.15 -19.58 10.10
C PHE A 80 20.09 -18.98 9.15
N ASP A 81 20.05 -17.65 9.05
CA ASP A 81 19.34 -16.94 7.98
C ASP A 81 20.33 -16.22 7.07
N ALA A 82 20.35 -16.61 5.79
CA ALA A 82 21.26 -16.03 4.82
C ALA A 82 20.98 -14.54 4.54
N SER A 83 19.74 -14.07 4.72
CA SER A 83 19.36 -12.67 4.44
C SER A 83 19.72 -11.71 5.58
N GLU A 84 20.23 -12.21 6.71
CA GLU A 84 20.77 -11.39 7.81
C GLU A 84 22.31 -11.42 7.85
N SER A 85 22.95 -12.18 6.95
CA SER A 85 24.40 -12.41 6.95
C SER A 85 25.21 -11.33 6.22
N GLY A 86 24.83 -10.06 6.41
CA GLY A 86 25.62 -8.89 6.06
C GLY A 86 26.44 -8.41 7.26
N GLY A 87 27.36 -9.23 7.78
CA GLY A 87 28.15 -8.85 8.95
C GLY A 87 29.31 -9.79 9.24
N ALA A 88 30.52 -9.36 8.89
CA ALA A 88 31.75 -10.07 9.19
C ALA A 88 32.01 -10.20 10.69
N GLY A 89 32.43 -11.39 11.12
CA GLY A 89 33.31 -11.56 12.29
C GLY A 89 32.71 -12.28 13.49
N GLY A 90 32.71 -13.61 13.46
CA GLY A 90 32.36 -14.44 14.62
C GLY A 90 33.04 -15.82 14.60
N MET A 91 34.31 -15.88 14.20
CA MET A 91 35.13 -17.09 14.34
C MET A 91 35.76 -17.06 15.73
N GLY A 92 35.29 -17.94 16.62
CA GLY A 92 35.78 -18.01 18.00
C GLY A 92 35.23 -19.22 18.73
N GLY A 93 35.60 -20.42 18.26
CA GLY A 93 35.34 -21.66 18.99
C GLY A 93 36.28 -21.85 20.19
N GLY A 94 35.69 -22.35 21.29
CA GLY A 94 36.35 -23.14 22.34
C GLY A 94 36.21 -22.57 23.76
N PRO A 95 36.28 -23.39 24.84
CA PRO A 95 36.15 -24.85 24.93
C PRO A 95 35.39 -25.27 26.21
N PHE A 96 34.06 -25.42 26.17
CA PHE A 96 33.32 -26.02 27.30
C PHE A 96 32.06 -26.77 26.81
N GLY A 97 32.27 -27.64 25.83
CA GLY A 97 31.28 -28.64 25.41
C GLY A 97 31.68 -30.00 25.95
N GLY A 98 31.38 -30.27 27.22
CA GLY A 98 31.62 -31.56 27.84
C GLY A 98 30.85 -31.72 29.14
N MET A 99 30.18 -32.88 29.27
CA MET A 99 29.44 -33.37 30.44
C MET A 99 27.99 -32.83 30.51
N GLY A 100 26.95 -33.58 30.19
CA GLY A 100 26.75 -35.01 30.38
C GLY A 100 26.14 -35.27 31.76
N GLY A 101 24.81 -35.45 31.80
CA GLY A 101 24.15 -36.29 32.79
C GLY A 101 23.54 -35.61 34.01
N GLY A 102 22.21 -35.64 34.08
CA GLY A 102 21.51 -36.28 35.20
C GLY A 102 20.96 -35.40 36.32
N GLY A 103 19.62 -35.36 36.38
CA GLY A 103 18.91 -35.63 37.63
C GLY A 103 18.19 -34.47 38.32
N GLY A 104 16.92 -34.72 38.66
CA GLY A 104 16.27 -34.15 39.85
C GLY A 104 15.28 -33.03 39.59
N GLY A 105 13.99 -33.32 39.78
CA GLY A 105 12.87 -32.37 39.67
C GLY A 105 12.67 -31.45 40.88
N MET A 106 11.44 -30.89 40.93
CA MET A 106 10.97 -29.71 41.70
C MET A 106 11.46 -28.39 41.08
N GLY A 107 10.63 -27.44 40.65
CA GLY A 107 9.27 -27.09 41.03
C GLY A 107 9.23 -25.57 41.24
N GLY A 108 8.33 -24.86 40.54
CA GLY A 108 7.84 -23.52 40.92
C GLY A 108 8.73 -22.30 40.62
N GLY A 109 8.34 -21.56 39.58
CA GLY A 109 8.38 -20.09 39.40
C GLY A 109 9.43 -19.22 40.10
N GLY A 110 10.12 -18.38 39.31
CA GLY A 110 10.68 -17.11 39.81
C GLY A 110 12.18 -16.85 39.61
N LEU A 111 12.81 -17.36 38.55
CA LEU A 111 14.23 -17.09 38.26
C LEU A 111 14.50 -16.47 36.87
N GLY A 112 13.46 -16.10 36.11
CA GLY A 112 13.61 -15.38 34.83
C GLY A 112 13.91 -13.89 35.01
N ASP A 113 13.10 -13.21 35.83
CA ASP A 113 13.15 -11.74 35.95
C ASP A 113 14.36 -11.18 36.70
N ILE A 114 15.00 -11.96 37.58
CA ILE A 114 16.15 -11.48 38.37
C ILE A 114 17.48 -11.67 37.62
N PHE A 115 17.54 -12.61 36.67
CA PHE A 115 18.74 -12.84 35.86
C PHE A 115 18.89 -11.80 34.74
N GLU A 116 17.78 -11.26 34.22
CA GLU A 116 17.78 -10.16 33.23
C GLU A 116 18.22 -8.81 33.81
N GLN A 117 17.97 -8.57 35.11
CA GLN A 117 18.32 -7.29 35.75
C GLN A 117 19.79 -7.21 36.21
N VAL A 118 20.46 -8.36 36.39
CA VAL A 118 21.85 -8.43 36.89
C VAL A 118 22.87 -8.71 35.78
N PHE A 119 22.51 -9.49 34.75
CA PHE A 119 23.42 -9.80 33.63
C PHE A 119 23.26 -8.86 32.42
N GLY A 120 22.33 -7.91 32.46
CA GLY A 120 22.21 -6.81 31.50
C GLY A 120 23.12 -5.60 31.77
N GLY A 121 24.06 -5.72 32.72
CA GLY A 121 24.99 -4.65 33.10
C GLY A 121 26.30 -4.72 32.33
N GLY A 122 26.33 -4.21 31.09
CA GLY A 122 27.54 -4.20 30.28
C GLY A 122 27.46 -3.31 29.06
N GLY A 123 27.58 -1.99 29.25
CA GLY A 123 27.78 -1.05 28.15
C GLY A 123 26.76 0.07 28.10
N GLY A 124 26.82 0.98 29.08
CA GLY A 124 26.37 2.36 28.89
C GLY A 124 27.29 3.06 27.88
N GLY A 125 27.29 2.58 26.63
CA GLY A 125 27.86 3.28 25.50
C GLY A 125 27.08 4.56 25.35
N ARG A 126 27.79 5.69 25.33
CA ARG A 126 27.26 7.00 24.91
C ARG A 126 26.49 6.77 23.61
N GLY A 127 25.17 6.72 23.70
CA GLY A 127 24.32 6.71 22.52
C GLY A 127 24.57 8.04 21.82
N ARG A 128 25.46 8.06 20.83
CA ARG A 128 25.39 9.06 19.77
C ARG A 128 23.93 9.03 19.32
N ARG A 129 23.19 10.12 19.53
CA ARG A 129 21.82 10.26 19.00
C ARG A 129 21.94 9.90 17.53
N ARG A 130 21.40 8.75 17.14
CA ARG A 130 21.32 8.41 15.73
C ARG A 130 20.36 9.44 15.14
N PRO A 131 20.74 10.11 14.04
CA PRO A 131 19.87 11.07 13.39
C PRO A 131 18.51 10.42 13.15
N ARG A 132 17.45 11.01 13.69
CA ARG A 132 16.09 10.51 13.48
C ARG A 132 15.68 10.75 12.04
N LYS A 133 14.76 9.95 11.51
CA LYS A 133 14.11 10.28 10.25
C LYS A 133 13.28 11.55 10.44
N GLY A 134 13.25 12.41 9.42
CA GLY A 134 12.29 13.48 9.32
C GLY A 134 10.85 12.96 9.31
N ARG A 135 9.90 13.86 9.55
CA ARG A 135 8.48 13.49 9.64
C ARG A 135 7.90 13.21 8.25
N ASP A 136 7.06 12.20 8.16
CA ASP A 136 6.30 11.95 6.94
C ASP A 136 5.26 13.07 6.73
N LEU A 137 5.07 13.45 5.46
CA LEU A 137 4.07 14.41 5.01
C LEU A 137 2.93 13.67 4.35
N ARG A 138 1.73 14.26 4.33
CA ARG A 138 0.54 13.68 3.72
C ARG A 138 -0.16 14.71 2.86
N THR A 139 -0.53 14.34 1.65
CA THR A 139 -1.23 15.20 0.69
C THR A 139 -2.26 14.38 -0.08
N GLU A 140 -3.25 15.05 -0.66
CA GLU A 140 -4.26 14.43 -1.52
C GLU A 140 -3.90 14.69 -2.99
N LEU A 141 -4.16 13.71 -3.84
CA LEU A 141 -4.06 13.80 -5.30
C LEU A 141 -5.39 13.41 -5.91
N GLU A 142 -6.05 14.37 -6.52
CA GLU A 142 -7.28 14.15 -7.26
C GLU A 142 -6.98 13.64 -8.67
N ILE A 143 -7.61 12.54 -9.06
CA ILE A 143 -7.51 11.95 -10.41
C ILE A 143 -8.88 11.64 -10.99
N ASP A 144 -8.95 11.58 -12.31
CA ASP A 144 -10.13 11.13 -13.04
C ASP A 144 -10.25 9.60 -13.07
N LEU A 145 -11.45 9.11 -13.38
CA LEU A 145 -11.70 7.67 -13.52
C LEU A 145 -10.91 7.11 -14.71
N GLU A 146 -10.78 7.87 -15.79
CA GLU A 146 -9.98 7.57 -16.98
C GLU A 146 -8.49 7.53 -16.65
N GLU A 147 -7.99 8.50 -15.88
CA GLU A 147 -6.61 8.49 -15.37
C GLU A 147 -6.35 7.25 -14.50
N ALA A 148 -7.33 6.85 -13.69
CA ALA A 148 -7.26 5.62 -12.90
C ALA A 148 -7.35 4.36 -13.77
N TYR A 149 -7.94 4.42 -14.96
CA TYR A 149 -8.05 3.29 -15.90
C TYR A 149 -6.75 3.10 -16.69
N GLU A 150 -6.18 4.15 -17.24
CA GLU A 150 -4.96 4.07 -18.07
C GLU A 150 -3.69 4.02 -17.22
N GLY A 151 -3.72 4.62 -16.02
CA GLY A 151 -2.52 5.01 -15.29
C GLY A 151 -1.93 6.29 -15.87
N VAL A 152 -1.37 7.15 -15.01
CA VAL A 152 -0.90 8.48 -15.41
C VAL A 152 0.34 8.90 -14.62
N GLU A 153 1.26 9.58 -15.29
CA GLU A 153 2.31 10.36 -14.62
C GLU A 153 1.79 11.78 -14.39
N LYS A 154 1.58 12.17 -13.14
CA LYS A 154 0.96 13.46 -12.79
C LYS A 154 1.93 14.35 -12.03
N GLN A 155 2.05 15.60 -12.48
CA GLN A 155 2.77 16.65 -11.75
C GLN A 155 1.82 17.35 -10.80
N PHE A 156 2.25 17.54 -9.56
CA PHE A 156 1.50 18.25 -8.53
C PHE A 156 2.43 19.09 -7.67
N THR A 157 1.88 20.11 -7.02
CA THR A 157 2.62 20.99 -6.13
C THR A 157 2.30 20.62 -4.69
N VAL A 158 3.34 20.50 -3.86
CA VAL A 158 3.22 20.26 -2.42
C VAL A 158 3.97 21.32 -1.65
N GLU A 159 3.37 21.84 -0.59
CA GLU A 159 4.06 22.68 0.38
C GLU A 159 4.86 21.81 1.35
N ARG A 160 6.17 21.98 1.33
CA ARG A 160 7.12 21.18 2.13
C ARG A 160 8.13 22.10 2.83
N PRO A 161 8.50 21.79 4.09
CA PRO A 161 9.70 22.36 4.69
C PRO A 161 10.94 21.86 3.96
N GLU A 162 11.77 22.77 3.48
CA GLU A 162 13.07 22.51 2.87
C GLU A 162 14.17 23.09 3.76
N GLU A 163 15.39 22.55 3.62
CA GLU A 163 16.56 23.09 4.31
C GLU A 163 16.75 24.56 3.92
N CYS A 164 16.96 25.43 4.91
CA CYS A 164 17.16 26.84 4.63
C CYS A 164 18.51 27.03 3.94
N ASP A 165 18.48 27.52 2.70
CA ASP A 165 19.69 27.73 1.89
C ASP A 165 20.69 28.72 2.53
N VAL A 166 20.21 29.65 3.37
CA VAL A 166 21.05 30.69 4.00
C VAL A 166 21.87 30.15 5.16
N CYS A 167 21.29 29.25 5.96
CA CYS A 167 21.96 28.68 7.14
C CYS A 167 22.30 27.19 6.99
N GLU A 168 22.01 26.58 5.84
CA GLU A 168 22.24 25.15 5.57
C GLU A 168 21.71 24.24 6.70
N GLY A 169 20.52 24.57 7.22
CA GLY A 169 19.90 23.82 8.32
C GLY A 169 20.40 24.13 9.74
N GLU A 170 21.44 24.96 9.91
CA GLU A 170 22.03 25.24 11.23
C GLU A 170 21.19 26.19 12.11
N GLY A 171 20.24 26.93 11.53
CA GLY A 171 19.38 27.86 12.26
C GLY A 171 20.05 29.19 12.65
N HIS A 172 21.33 29.37 12.35
CA HIS A 172 22.09 30.60 12.57
C HIS A 172 22.89 30.98 11.32
N PRO A 173 23.24 32.27 11.12
CA PRO A 173 24.20 32.65 10.08
C PRO A 173 25.55 31.92 10.28
N PRO A 174 26.29 31.60 9.22
CA PRO A 174 27.60 30.91 9.33
C PRO A 174 28.65 31.75 10.06
N GLU A 175 28.44 33.07 10.16
CA GLU A 175 29.31 34.04 10.83
C GLU A 175 28.90 34.34 12.28
N ALA A 176 27.87 33.66 12.80
CA ALA A 176 27.43 33.85 14.19
C ALA A 176 28.49 33.35 15.19
N ASP A 177 28.75 34.15 16.23
CA ASP A 177 29.66 33.79 17.31
C ASP A 177 29.02 32.68 18.17
N ALA A 178 29.79 31.62 18.39
CA ALA A 178 29.36 30.46 19.18
C ALA A 178 29.97 30.49 20.59
N GLU A 179 29.14 30.54 21.62
CA GLU A 179 29.55 30.44 23.02
C GLU A 179 29.00 29.17 23.69
N THR A 180 29.82 28.49 24.50
CA THR A 180 29.33 27.34 25.25
C THR A 180 28.25 27.76 26.25
N CYS A 181 27.09 27.10 26.24
CA CYS A 181 25.98 27.45 27.12
C CYS A 181 26.42 27.37 28.59
N PRO A 182 26.39 28.46 29.36
CA PRO A 182 26.89 28.48 30.74
C PRO A 182 25.98 27.71 31.71
N GLU A 183 24.70 27.50 31.36
CA GLU A 183 23.73 26.83 32.23
C GLU A 183 23.91 25.31 32.21
N CYS A 184 24.09 24.70 31.04
CA CYS A 184 24.34 23.27 30.91
C CYS A 184 25.82 22.91 30.73
N GLN A 185 26.70 23.91 30.55
CA GLN A 185 28.13 23.74 30.31
C GLN A 185 28.40 22.84 29.09
N GLY A 186 27.73 23.10 27.97
CA GLY A 186 27.88 22.32 26.75
C GLY A 186 27.17 20.95 26.77
N ARG A 187 26.44 20.62 27.83
CA ARG A 187 25.80 19.30 27.96
C ARG A 187 24.42 19.20 27.31
N GLY A 188 23.83 20.32 26.91
CA GLY A 188 22.46 20.37 26.35
C GLY A 188 21.34 20.02 27.35
N GLN A 189 21.66 19.54 28.54
CA GLN A 189 20.71 19.09 29.55
C GLN A 189 21.16 19.49 30.96
N VAL A 190 20.18 19.75 31.83
CA VAL A 190 20.39 20.13 33.23
C VAL A 190 19.76 19.09 34.15
N THR A 191 20.46 18.70 35.20
CA THR A 191 19.93 17.75 36.20
C THR A 191 19.35 18.54 37.37
N GLN A 192 18.02 18.49 37.51
CA GLN A 192 17.31 19.06 38.64
C GLN A 192 17.19 18.02 39.76
N VAL A 193 17.69 18.38 40.94
CA VAL A 193 17.58 17.53 42.13
C VAL A 193 16.49 18.11 43.02
N GLN A 194 15.37 17.40 43.15
CA GLN A 194 14.27 17.78 44.04
C GLN A 194 14.27 16.90 45.28
N GLN A 195 14.20 17.52 46.46
CA GLN A 195 14.02 16.78 47.72
C GLN A 195 12.53 16.53 47.92
N THR A 196 12.16 15.25 48.02
CA THR A 196 10.80 14.81 48.35
C THR A 196 10.80 14.14 49.74
N PRO A 197 9.65 13.99 50.41
CA PRO A 197 9.56 13.27 51.69
C PRO A 197 10.06 11.81 51.62
N LEU A 198 10.13 11.23 50.41
CA LEU A 198 10.59 9.87 50.13
C LEU A 198 12.08 9.79 49.72
N GLY A 199 12.79 10.93 49.68
CA GLY A 199 14.21 11.00 49.30
C GLY A 199 14.50 12.01 48.20
N ARG A 200 15.74 11.99 47.68
CA ARG A 200 16.18 12.87 46.60
C ARG A 200 15.83 12.26 45.25
N VAL A 201 14.97 12.94 44.50
CA VAL A 201 14.64 12.58 43.11
C VAL A 201 15.50 13.44 42.20
N GLN A 202 16.19 12.81 41.25
CA GLN A 202 16.96 13.50 40.21
C GLN A 202 16.22 13.36 38.89
N GLN A 203 15.92 14.47 38.24
CA GLN A 203 15.31 14.50 36.91
C GLN A 203 16.24 15.26 35.96
N THR A 204 16.53 14.66 34.81
CA THR A 204 17.27 15.34 33.75
C THR A 204 16.27 15.95 32.80
N THR A 205 16.40 17.24 32.53
CA THR A 205 15.58 17.99 31.58
C THR A 205 16.48 18.67 30.55
N THR A 206 15.99 18.83 29.33
CA THR A 206 16.67 19.65 28.32
C THR A 206 16.95 21.05 28.87
N CYS A 207 18.15 21.57 28.62
CA CYS A 207 18.51 22.91 29.04
C CYS A 207 17.59 23.92 28.34
N ARG A 208 16.92 24.79 29.10
CA ARG A 208 15.98 25.76 28.52
C ARG A 208 16.66 26.92 27.79
N ARG A 209 17.92 27.17 28.11
CA ARG A 209 18.67 28.30 27.54
C ARG A 209 19.26 28.02 26.17
N CYS A 210 19.71 26.78 25.93
CA CYS A 210 20.27 26.36 24.63
C CYS A 210 19.41 25.28 23.96
N GLU A 211 18.21 25.03 24.48
CA GLU A 211 17.20 24.08 23.95
C GLU A 211 17.67 22.66 23.61
N GLY A 212 18.82 22.24 24.13
CA GLY A 212 19.42 20.93 23.86
C GLY A 212 20.74 20.96 23.10
N GLU A 213 21.10 22.07 22.47
CA GLU A 213 22.28 22.20 21.61
C GLU A 213 23.59 22.21 22.41
N GLY A 214 23.60 22.88 23.57
CA GLY A 214 24.79 23.03 24.41
C GLY A 214 25.65 24.23 24.06
N THR A 215 25.41 24.85 22.91
CA THR A 215 26.03 26.09 22.44
C THR A 215 24.94 27.16 22.35
N LEU A 216 25.34 28.43 22.45
CA LEU A 216 24.50 29.60 22.20
C LEU A 216 25.14 30.38 21.06
N TYR A 217 24.35 30.78 20.09
CA TYR A 217 24.79 31.59 18.96
C TYR A 217 24.38 33.05 19.19
N SER A 218 25.21 33.99 18.74
CA SER A 218 24.96 35.43 18.89
C SER A 218 23.71 35.89 18.15
N GLU A 219 23.39 35.22 17.04
CA GLU A 219 22.33 35.59 16.10
C GLU A 219 21.62 34.34 15.59
N THR A 220 20.33 34.47 15.29
CA THR A 220 19.51 33.45 14.62
C THR A 220 19.33 33.81 13.16
N CYS A 221 19.22 32.83 12.27
CA CYS A 221 19.01 33.08 10.85
C CYS A 221 17.72 33.87 10.62
N ASP A 222 17.78 34.97 9.85
CA ASP A 222 16.61 35.82 9.61
C ASP A 222 15.51 35.13 8.78
N GLU A 223 15.90 34.19 7.93
CA GLU A 223 15.00 33.53 6.98
C GLU A 223 14.19 32.40 7.65
N CYS A 224 14.87 31.47 8.32
CA CYS A 224 14.22 30.37 9.04
C CYS A 224 13.97 30.66 10.52
N ARG A 225 14.41 31.81 11.04
CA ARG A 225 14.22 32.25 12.44
C ARG A 225 14.66 31.24 13.50
N GLY A 226 15.74 30.52 13.22
CA GLY A 226 16.27 29.48 14.10
C GLY A 226 15.68 28.09 13.90
N GLU A 227 14.71 27.90 12.99
CA GLU A 227 14.10 26.59 12.75
C GLU A 227 14.96 25.67 11.87
N GLY A 228 15.89 26.22 11.09
CA GLY A 228 16.73 25.49 10.13
C GLY A 228 16.03 25.15 8.80
N TYR A 229 14.72 25.37 8.70
CA TYR A 229 13.91 25.04 7.53
C TYR A 229 12.97 26.18 7.12
N VAL A 230 12.68 26.25 5.83
CA VAL A 230 11.72 27.21 5.24
C VAL A 230 10.64 26.44 4.48
N ARG A 231 9.39 26.93 4.48
CA ARG A 231 8.31 26.29 3.73
C ARG A 231 8.33 26.78 2.30
N ASN A 232 8.52 25.85 1.36
CA ASN A 232 8.52 26.12 -0.06
C ASN A 232 7.51 25.24 -0.78
N GLU A 233 7.03 25.72 -1.94
CA GLU A 233 6.26 24.93 -2.88
C GLU A 233 7.23 24.12 -3.76
N ALA A 234 7.11 22.80 -3.71
CA ALA A 234 7.87 21.88 -4.55
C ALA A 234 6.94 21.24 -5.59
N GLN A 235 7.37 21.25 -6.86
CA GLN A 235 6.70 20.51 -7.93
C GLN A 235 7.28 19.09 -7.99
N LEU A 236 6.42 18.10 -7.81
CA LEU A 236 6.78 16.67 -7.83
C LEU A 236 5.98 15.94 -8.90
N THR A 237 6.58 14.88 -9.45
CA THR A 237 5.92 13.96 -10.38
C THR A 237 5.70 12.64 -9.67
N VAL A 238 4.47 12.12 -9.73
CA VAL A 238 4.11 10.80 -9.21
C VAL A 238 3.53 9.93 -10.32
N GLU A 239 3.97 8.68 -10.37
CA GLU A 239 3.40 7.65 -11.24
C GLU A 239 2.21 7.00 -10.54
N VAL A 240 1.02 7.20 -11.10
CA VAL A 240 -0.23 6.61 -10.62
C VAL A 240 -0.50 5.33 -11.41
N PRO A 241 -0.46 4.14 -10.79
CA PRO A 241 -0.66 2.90 -11.50
C PRO A 241 -2.12 2.72 -11.94
N ALA A 242 -2.31 2.11 -13.11
CA ALA A 242 -3.62 1.70 -13.60
C ALA A 242 -4.33 0.79 -12.58
N GLY A 243 -5.62 1.05 -12.36
CA GLY A 243 -6.48 0.31 -11.45
C GLY A 243 -6.42 0.78 -10.00
N ILE A 244 -5.70 1.86 -9.70
CA ILE A 244 -5.65 2.44 -8.35
C ILE A 244 -7.06 2.72 -7.84
N GLN A 245 -7.33 2.42 -6.57
CA GLN A 245 -8.62 2.63 -5.92
C GLN A 245 -8.59 3.86 -5.04
N GLU A 246 -9.76 4.46 -4.82
CA GLU A 246 -9.93 5.56 -3.88
C GLU A 246 -9.45 5.17 -2.47
N GLY A 247 -8.78 6.10 -1.79
CA GLY A 247 -8.26 5.89 -0.44
C GLY A 247 -6.96 5.06 -0.38
N GLN A 248 -6.41 4.65 -1.52
CA GLN A 248 -5.06 4.09 -1.57
C GLN A 248 -4.00 5.19 -1.46
N THR A 249 -2.91 4.88 -0.76
CA THR A 249 -1.81 5.82 -0.52
C THR A 249 -0.59 5.42 -1.35
N LEU A 250 -0.11 6.33 -2.21
CA LEU A 250 1.18 6.25 -2.88
C LEU A 250 2.26 6.84 -1.96
N ARG A 251 3.48 6.30 -2.01
CA ARG A 251 4.58 6.72 -1.14
C ARG A 251 5.77 7.16 -1.99
N MET A 252 6.17 8.42 -1.83
CA MET A 252 7.42 8.94 -2.38
C MET A 252 8.47 9.00 -1.27
N GLU A 253 9.51 8.19 -1.39
CA GLU A 253 10.54 8.06 -0.36
C GLU A 253 11.44 9.30 -0.31
N GLY A 254 11.69 9.83 0.90
CA GLY A 254 12.57 10.99 1.08
C GLY A 254 11.97 12.34 0.68
N GLU A 255 10.74 12.37 0.15
CA GLU A 255 10.04 13.61 -0.24
C GLU A 255 9.27 14.26 0.93
N GLY A 256 9.38 13.74 2.15
CA GLY A 256 8.78 14.30 3.35
C GLY A 256 9.58 15.42 4.00
N ALA A 257 9.31 15.70 5.27
CA ALA A 257 10.00 16.78 5.98
C ALA A 257 11.47 16.40 6.26
N PRO A 258 12.40 17.36 6.28
CA PRO A 258 13.79 17.14 6.65
C PRO A 258 13.91 16.72 8.11
N SER A 259 15.03 16.10 8.44
CA SER A 259 15.31 15.65 9.80
C SER A 259 15.99 16.76 10.62
N PRO A 260 15.42 17.15 11.77
CA PRO A 260 16.02 18.14 12.66
C PRO A 260 17.43 17.77 13.19
N GLU A 261 17.86 16.52 13.06
CA GLU A 261 19.15 16.03 13.56
C GLU A 261 20.10 15.63 12.41
N GLY A 262 19.87 16.13 11.18
CA GLY A 262 20.68 15.82 10.00
C GLY A 262 20.52 14.38 9.51
N GLY A 263 19.38 13.76 9.80
CA GLY A 263 19.00 12.43 9.33
C GLY A 263 18.31 12.45 7.96
N ARG A 264 17.87 11.27 7.50
CA ARG A 264 17.10 11.15 6.25
C ARG A 264 15.78 11.92 6.37
N HIS A 265 15.30 12.46 5.26
CA HIS A 265 13.97 13.05 5.17
C HIS A 265 12.88 12.01 5.47
N GLY A 266 11.71 12.49 5.88
CA GLY A 266 10.48 11.72 5.90
C GLY A 266 10.06 11.30 4.49
N ASP A 267 8.94 10.61 4.38
CA ASP A 267 8.32 10.30 3.08
C ASP A 267 7.10 11.18 2.84
N LEU A 268 6.73 11.34 1.58
CA LEU A 268 5.45 11.93 1.19
C LEU A 268 4.45 10.81 0.92
N LEU A 269 3.35 10.82 1.67
CA LEU A 269 2.22 9.93 1.53
C LEU A 269 1.13 10.66 0.74
N ILE A 270 0.82 10.17 -0.45
CA ILE A 270 -0.14 10.77 -1.36
C ILE A 270 -1.39 9.91 -1.35
N ASP A 271 -2.47 10.42 -0.78
CA ASP A 271 -3.76 9.75 -0.84
C ASP A 271 -4.45 10.06 -2.16
N VAL A 272 -4.87 9.02 -2.85
CA VAL A 272 -5.56 9.16 -4.13
C VAL A 272 -7.05 9.30 -3.90
N VAL A 273 -7.60 10.38 -4.46
CA VAL A 273 -9.05 10.65 -4.51
C VAL A 273 -9.46 10.58 -5.98
N VAL A 274 -10.42 9.72 -6.30
CA VAL A 274 -10.96 9.61 -7.66
C VAL A 274 -12.19 10.49 -7.75
N ARG A 275 -12.25 11.38 -8.75
CA ARG A 275 -13.41 12.24 -8.98
C ARG A 275 -14.60 11.39 -9.43
N ASP A 276 -15.80 11.79 -8.99
CA ASP A 276 -17.05 11.21 -9.47
C ASP A 276 -17.15 11.41 -10.99
N HIS A 277 -17.51 10.34 -11.71
CA HIS A 277 -17.68 10.37 -13.16
C HIS A 277 -19.17 10.57 -13.52
N ASP A 278 -19.45 11.34 -14.57
CA ASP A 278 -20.81 11.71 -14.95
C ASP A 278 -21.67 10.50 -15.39
N GLU A 279 -21.04 9.53 -16.08
CA GLU A 279 -21.72 8.36 -16.65
C GLU A 279 -21.51 7.04 -15.88
N PHE A 280 -20.43 6.92 -15.09
CA PHE A 280 -19.99 5.64 -14.53
C PHE A 280 -19.91 5.71 -13.01
N GLU A 281 -20.48 4.73 -12.34
CA GLU A 281 -20.27 4.52 -10.91
C GLU A 281 -19.31 3.34 -10.71
N ARG A 282 -18.13 3.58 -10.12
CA ARG A 282 -17.14 2.53 -9.86
C ARG A 282 -17.45 1.75 -8.59
N GLN A 283 -17.43 0.43 -8.67
CA GLN A 283 -17.56 -0.48 -7.51
C GLN A 283 -16.42 -1.49 -7.50
N GLY A 284 -15.33 -1.14 -6.81
CA GLY A 284 -14.12 -1.96 -6.79
C GLY A 284 -13.43 -1.97 -8.16
N ASP A 285 -13.40 -3.14 -8.80
CA ASP A 285 -12.86 -3.29 -10.16
C ASP A 285 -13.97 -3.24 -11.23
N ASP A 286 -15.24 -3.25 -10.84
CA ASP A 286 -16.37 -3.22 -11.75
C ASP A 286 -16.92 -1.79 -11.91
N LEU A 287 -17.59 -1.54 -13.04
CA LEU A 287 -18.23 -0.27 -13.36
C LEU A 287 -19.74 -0.47 -13.50
N GLN A 288 -20.52 0.56 -13.18
CA GLN A 288 -21.95 0.59 -13.44
C GLN A 288 -22.28 1.73 -14.38
N TYR A 289 -23.07 1.43 -15.40
CA TYR A 289 -23.58 2.41 -16.35
C TYR A 289 -25.10 2.27 -16.44
N ARG A 290 -25.80 3.40 -16.38
CA ARG A 290 -27.25 3.43 -16.60
C ARG A 290 -27.51 3.70 -18.07
N LEU A 291 -28.01 2.71 -18.79
CA LEU A 291 -28.35 2.82 -20.20
C LEU A 291 -29.82 3.23 -20.35
N PRO A 292 -30.11 4.50 -20.72
CA PRO A 292 -31.46 4.93 -21.01
C PRO A 292 -31.93 4.34 -22.34
N ILE A 293 -33.05 3.62 -22.34
CA ILE A 293 -33.65 3.08 -23.56
C ILE A 293 -35.11 3.50 -23.70
N SER A 294 -35.61 3.53 -24.92
CA SER A 294 -37.02 3.80 -25.20
C SER A 294 -37.90 2.56 -25.01
N PHE A 295 -39.19 2.75 -24.79
CA PHE A 295 -40.16 1.66 -24.69
C PHE A 295 -40.15 0.71 -25.92
N PRO A 296 -40.07 1.20 -27.18
CA PRO A 296 -39.93 0.33 -28.34
C PRO A 296 -38.66 -0.52 -28.30
N GLN A 297 -37.51 0.04 -27.93
CA GLN A 297 -36.25 -0.71 -27.82
C GLN A 297 -36.34 -1.83 -26.78
N ALA A 298 -36.93 -1.54 -25.61
CA ALA A 298 -37.16 -2.54 -24.57
C ALA A 298 -38.07 -3.69 -25.06
N THR A 299 -39.08 -3.35 -25.88
CA THR A 299 -40.09 -4.31 -26.37
C THR A 299 -39.55 -5.18 -27.50
N PHE A 300 -38.92 -4.56 -28.50
CA PHE A 300 -38.51 -5.24 -29.73
C PHE A 300 -37.05 -5.71 -29.72
N GLY A 301 -36.27 -5.34 -28.71
CA GLY A 301 -34.82 -5.45 -28.75
C GLY A 301 -34.22 -4.41 -29.70
N ASP A 302 -32.95 -4.14 -29.53
CA ASP A 302 -32.18 -3.22 -30.37
C ASP A 302 -30.69 -3.48 -30.22
N ASP A 303 -29.90 -3.10 -31.21
CA ASP A 303 -28.44 -3.12 -31.14
C ASP A 303 -27.97 -1.70 -30.81
N VAL A 304 -27.41 -1.50 -29.61
CA VAL A 304 -26.98 -0.18 -29.13
C VAL A 304 -25.49 -0.15 -28.82
N GLU A 305 -24.91 1.05 -28.89
CA GLU A 305 -23.53 1.28 -28.47
C GLU A 305 -23.52 1.76 -27.01
N VAL A 306 -22.80 1.03 -26.16
CA VAL A 306 -22.58 1.37 -24.75
C VAL A 306 -21.20 2.02 -24.61
N PRO A 307 -21.09 3.22 -24.00
CA PRO A 307 -19.80 3.84 -23.73
C PRO A 307 -19.02 3.01 -22.71
N THR A 308 -17.71 2.96 -22.90
CA THR A 308 -16.73 2.29 -22.04
C THR A 308 -15.52 3.21 -21.85
N LEU A 309 -14.68 2.96 -20.86
CA LEU A 309 -13.46 3.78 -20.65
C LEU A 309 -12.43 3.64 -21.78
N ASP A 310 -12.52 2.57 -22.60
CA ASP A 310 -11.63 2.31 -23.74
C ASP A 310 -12.29 2.52 -25.11
N GLY A 311 -13.47 3.16 -25.17
CA GLY A 311 -14.21 3.41 -26.41
C GLY A 311 -15.70 3.07 -26.30
N ALA A 312 -16.28 2.41 -27.30
CA ALA A 312 -17.65 1.94 -27.27
C ALA A 312 -17.71 0.42 -27.47
N ALA A 313 -18.70 -0.23 -26.85
CA ALA A 313 -18.99 -1.64 -27.02
C ALA A 313 -20.41 -1.82 -27.61
N GLU A 314 -20.54 -2.68 -28.61
CA GLU A 314 -21.85 -3.08 -29.13
C GLU A 314 -22.56 -3.98 -28.10
N PHE A 315 -23.84 -3.70 -27.85
CA PHE A 315 -24.69 -4.43 -26.93
C PHE A 315 -26.06 -4.70 -27.55
N GLU A 316 -26.39 -5.99 -27.70
CA GLU A 316 -27.71 -6.42 -28.16
C GLU A 316 -28.68 -6.46 -26.96
N ILE A 317 -29.68 -5.59 -26.98
CA ILE A 317 -30.77 -5.56 -25.99
C ILE A 317 -31.75 -6.69 -26.32
N PRO A 318 -32.00 -7.64 -25.40
CA PRO A 318 -32.99 -8.67 -25.62
C PRO A 318 -34.42 -8.13 -25.73
N LYS A 319 -35.26 -8.82 -26.50
CA LYS A 319 -36.69 -8.55 -26.55
C LYS A 319 -37.35 -8.72 -25.20
N GLY A 320 -38.17 -7.75 -24.81
CA GLY A 320 -38.91 -7.78 -23.55
C GLY A 320 -38.06 -7.45 -22.32
N THR A 321 -36.93 -6.76 -22.52
CA THR A 321 -36.05 -6.30 -21.43
C THR A 321 -36.82 -5.40 -20.46
N GLN A 322 -36.66 -5.64 -19.16
CA GLN A 322 -37.34 -4.87 -18.13
C GLN A 322 -36.50 -3.69 -17.65
N SER A 323 -37.16 -2.61 -17.20
CA SER A 323 -36.46 -1.49 -16.55
C SER A 323 -35.84 -1.96 -15.22
N GLY A 324 -34.59 -1.58 -14.98
CA GLY A 324 -33.78 -2.02 -13.84
C GLY A 324 -33.01 -3.33 -14.06
N GLU A 325 -33.27 -4.04 -15.16
CA GLU A 325 -32.52 -5.25 -15.52
C GLU A 325 -31.05 -4.89 -15.80
N THR A 326 -30.13 -5.73 -15.33
CA THR A 326 -28.69 -5.45 -15.40
C THR A 326 -27.99 -6.53 -16.22
N PHE A 327 -27.28 -6.10 -17.25
CA PHE A 327 -26.48 -6.94 -18.12
C PHE A 327 -25.00 -6.74 -17.82
N ARG A 328 -24.22 -7.81 -17.99
CA ARG A 328 -22.77 -7.79 -17.73
C ARG A 328 -22.02 -7.82 -19.06
N LEU A 329 -21.20 -6.80 -19.29
CA LEU A 329 -20.20 -6.78 -20.36
C LEU A 329 -18.86 -7.20 -19.76
N GLU A 330 -18.43 -8.41 -20.09
CA GLU A 330 -17.24 -9.02 -19.51
C GLU A 330 -15.96 -8.29 -19.93
N GLY A 331 -15.09 -8.00 -18.96
CA GLY A 331 -13.79 -7.39 -19.20
C GLY A 331 -13.85 -5.94 -19.69
N LYS A 332 -14.94 -5.23 -19.38
CA LYS A 332 -15.15 -3.81 -19.70
C LYS A 332 -15.17 -2.88 -18.47
N GLY A 333 -14.72 -3.38 -17.31
CA GLY A 333 -14.55 -2.62 -16.08
C GLY A 333 -13.13 -2.05 -15.89
N MET A 334 -12.75 -1.80 -14.64
CA MET A 334 -11.42 -1.26 -14.30
C MET A 334 -10.33 -2.34 -14.33
N PRO A 335 -9.08 -1.99 -14.69
CA PRO A 335 -7.96 -2.91 -14.56
C PRO A 335 -7.67 -3.24 -13.09
N ARG A 336 -7.22 -4.47 -12.86
CA ARG A 336 -6.90 -4.93 -11.51
C ARG A 336 -5.48 -4.54 -11.12
N LEU A 337 -5.34 -3.66 -10.12
CA LEU A 337 -4.03 -3.18 -9.65
C LEU A 337 -3.04 -4.30 -9.29
N ARG A 338 -3.54 -5.38 -8.65
CA ARG A 338 -2.72 -6.52 -8.18
C ARG A 338 -3.08 -7.82 -8.90
N GLY A 339 -3.19 -7.79 -10.23
CA GLY A 339 -3.55 -8.98 -10.99
C GLY A 339 -3.41 -8.83 -12.49
N ARG A 340 -3.95 -9.80 -13.22
CA ARG A 340 -4.18 -9.69 -14.65
C ARG A 340 -5.68 -9.58 -14.92
N GLY A 341 -6.01 -8.89 -16.00
CA GLY A 341 -7.39 -8.70 -16.44
C GLY A 341 -8.02 -7.44 -15.89
N GLN A 342 -9.30 -7.29 -16.21
CA GLN A 342 -10.14 -6.17 -15.83
C GLN A 342 -11.37 -6.71 -15.08
N GLY A 343 -12.09 -5.84 -14.37
CA GLY A 343 -13.45 -6.12 -13.95
C GLY A 343 -14.42 -5.99 -15.12
N ASP A 344 -15.70 -5.90 -14.78
CA ASP A 344 -16.79 -5.91 -15.74
C ASP A 344 -17.60 -4.62 -15.72
N LEU A 345 -18.29 -4.33 -16.82
CA LEU A 345 -19.24 -3.23 -16.90
C LEU A 345 -20.66 -3.79 -16.73
N HIS A 346 -21.34 -3.34 -15.68
CA HIS A 346 -22.73 -3.64 -15.39
C HIS A 346 -23.62 -2.55 -16.00
N VAL A 347 -24.31 -2.91 -17.07
CA VAL A 347 -25.24 -2.03 -17.79
C VAL A 347 -26.62 -2.22 -17.20
N GLN A 348 -27.07 -1.26 -16.40
CA GLN A 348 -28.44 -1.21 -15.88
C GLN A 348 -29.34 -0.50 -16.88
N VAL A 349 -30.30 -1.21 -17.43
CA VAL A 349 -31.26 -0.65 -18.38
C VAL A 349 -32.29 0.19 -17.66
N GLN A 350 -32.55 1.41 -18.15
CA GLN A 350 -33.60 2.28 -17.65
C GLN A 350 -34.54 2.66 -18.79
N VAL A 351 -35.78 2.17 -18.77
CA VAL A 351 -36.78 2.55 -19.76
C VAL A 351 -37.27 3.96 -19.47
N VAL A 352 -37.03 4.89 -20.40
CA VAL A 352 -37.42 6.30 -20.29
C VAL A 352 -38.76 6.51 -21.00
N THR A 353 -39.75 6.98 -20.24
CA THR A 353 -41.05 7.39 -20.79
C THR A 353 -40.96 8.80 -21.36
N PRO A 354 -41.37 9.04 -22.62
CA PRO A 354 -41.32 10.38 -23.21
C PRO A 354 -42.28 11.34 -22.49
N GLU A 355 -41.84 12.58 -22.25
CA GLU A 355 -42.65 13.60 -21.56
C GLU A 355 -43.77 14.20 -22.42
N SER A 356 -43.63 14.11 -23.74
CA SER A 356 -44.61 14.62 -24.69
C SER A 356 -44.75 13.71 -25.90
N LEU A 357 -45.96 13.66 -26.45
CA LEU A 357 -46.32 12.83 -27.60
C LEU A 357 -46.97 13.70 -28.66
N ASN A 358 -46.64 13.46 -29.92
CA ASN A 358 -47.38 14.02 -31.05
C ASN A 358 -48.68 13.20 -31.30
N GLU A 359 -49.53 13.69 -32.21
CA GLU A 359 -50.83 13.05 -32.49
C GLU A 359 -50.66 11.60 -32.97
N GLU A 360 -49.76 11.36 -33.92
CA GLU A 360 -49.50 10.02 -34.49
C GLU A 360 -48.99 9.03 -33.42
N GLN A 361 -48.14 9.48 -32.50
CA GLN A 361 -47.62 8.69 -31.39
C GLN A 361 -48.70 8.35 -30.37
N ARG A 362 -49.60 9.31 -30.08
CA ARG A 362 -50.74 9.07 -29.19
C ARG A 362 -51.69 8.03 -29.80
N GLU A 363 -52.11 8.23 -31.05
CA GLU A 363 -52.99 7.28 -31.76
C GLU A 363 -52.39 5.86 -31.77
N ALA A 364 -51.08 5.73 -32.01
CA ALA A 364 -50.40 4.44 -32.01
C ALA A 364 -50.39 3.76 -30.62
N LEU A 365 -50.18 4.52 -29.55
CA LEU A 365 -50.19 3.98 -28.18
C LEU A 365 -51.60 3.62 -27.70
N GLU A 366 -52.62 4.37 -28.11
CA GLU A 366 -54.03 4.04 -27.86
C GLU A 366 -54.41 2.73 -28.56
N ALA A 367 -54.05 2.57 -29.83
CA ALA A 367 -54.27 1.33 -30.56
C ALA A 367 -53.51 0.13 -29.94
N PHE A 368 -52.29 0.36 -29.44
CA PHE A 368 -51.53 -0.66 -28.71
C PHE A 368 -52.25 -1.10 -27.43
N ALA A 369 -52.77 -0.14 -26.66
CA ALA A 369 -53.52 -0.41 -25.43
C ALA A 369 -54.82 -1.19 -25.69
N GLU A 370 -55.60 -0.78 -26.69
CA GLU A 370 -56.81 -1.49 -27.11
C GLU A 370 -56.51 -2.94 -27.52
N ALA A 371 -55.43 -3.15 -28.27
CA ALA A 371 -55.00 -4.49 -28.69
C ALA A 371 -54.52 -5.35 -27.52
N GLY A 372 -53.91 -4.75 -26.51
CA GLY A 372 -53.49 -5.40 -25.26
C GLY A 372 -54.63 -5.75 -24.31
N GLY A 373 -55.83 -5.19 -24.53
CA GLY A 373 -56.96 -5.29 -23.60
C GLY A 373 -56.79 -4.40 -22.36
N ASP A 374 -55.88 -3.42 -22.42
CA ASP A 374 -55.69 -2.45 -21.36
C ASP A 374 -56.74 -1.34 -21.49
N GLU A 375 -57.67 -1.28 -20.54
CA GLU A 375 -58.58 -0.13 -20.39
C GLU A 375 -57.80 1.05 -19.82
N ILE A 376 -57.07 1.76 -20.68
CA ILE A 376 -56.44 3.02 -20.28
C ILE A 376 -57.55 4.07 -20.21
N GLU A 377 -58.07 4.33 -19.00
CA GLU A 377 -58.76 5.59 -18.72
C GLU A 377 -57.74 6.73 -18.84
N VAL A 378 -57.50 7.22 -20.06
CA VAL A 378 -56.80 8.48 -20.28
C VAL A 378 -57.71 9.57 -19.74
N LYS A 379 -57.66 9.79 -18.42
CA LYS A 379 -58.27 10.97 -17.83
C LYS A 379 -57.55 12.15 -18.43
N GLU A 380 -58.19 12.79 -19.40
CA GLU A 380 -57.83 14.08 -19.99
C GLU A 380 -57.22 14.95 -18.89
N GLY A 381 -55.89 15.03 -18.89
CA GLY A 381 -55.11 15.64 -17.84
C GLY A 381 -55.32 17.14 -17.90
N PHE A 382 -56.12 17.66 -16.96
CA PHE A 382 -56.11 19.04 -16.44
C PHE A 382 -56.43 20.20 -17.40
N PHE A 383 -55.96 20.18 -18.65
CA PHE A 383 -56.08 21.27 -19.62
C PHE A 383 -57.46 21.37 -20.29
N GLU A 384 -58.14 20.26 -20.55
CA GLU A 384 -59.53 20.31 -21.07
C GLU A 384 -60.54 20.77 -20.01
N LYS A 385 -60.22 20.58 -18.74
CA LYS A 385 -61.01 21.12 -17.62
C LYS A 385 -60.97 22.66 -17.57
N ILE A 386 -59.88 23.27 -18.03
CA ILE A 386 -59.74 24.73 -18.15
C ILE A 386 -60.45 25.25 -19.41
N LYS A 387 -60.41 24.49 -20.52
CA LYS A 387 -61.09 24.85 -21.77
C LYS A 387 -62.63 24.79 -21.69
N ARG A 388 -63.19 23.98 -20.79
CA ARG A 388 -64.64 23.95 -20.51
C ARG A 388 -65.12 24.99 -19.48
N ALA A 389 -64.20 25.78 -18.90
CA ALA A 389 -64.50 26.78 -17.87
C ALA A 389 -64.43 28.24 -18.36
N PHE A 390 -64.21 28.47 -19.66
CA PHE A 390 -64.22 29.79 -20.29
C PHE A 390 -65.25 29.89 -21.42
#